data_AF-A0A976GTP3-F1
#
_entry.id   AF-A0A976GTP3-F1
#
_cell.length_a   1.000
_cell.length_b   1.000
_cell.length_c   1.000
_cell.angle_alpha   90.00
_cell.angle_beta   90.00
_cell.angle_gamma   90.00
#
_symmetry.space_group_name_H-M   'P 1'
#
loop_
_entity.id
_entity.type
_entity.pdbx_description
1 polymer ?
#
loop_
_entity_poly.entity_id
_entity_poly.type
_entity_poly.pdbx_seq_one_letter_code
_entity_poly.pdbx_strand_id
1 'polypeptide(L)'
;MTLKVKSKERLGDVAVKLGKYGLIPFTEKERKTFLENYQTFKAENKNIENTAHYKLLEANFFEENKLLLDALTAYESAVKLSNNEEIYDVALKQFTIRFNIGRVEHLKKAVD
;
A
#
# COMPACT_ATOMS: atom_id res chain seq x y z
N MET A 1 1.87 -30.62 -7.23
CA MET A 1 0.83 -30.17 -8.17
C MET A 1 1.34 -28.91 -8.84
N THR A 2 1.73 -28.99 -10.11
CA THR A 2 2.49 -27.93 -10.79
C THR A 2 1.55 -27.17 -11.73
N LEU A 3 1.29 -25.90 -11.45
CA LEU A 3 0.45 -25.05 -12.31
C LEU A 3 1.26 -24.61 -13.54
N LYS A 4 0.95 -25.18 -14.71
CA LYS A 4 1.42 -24.68 -16.01
C LYS A 4 0.39 -23.67 -16.54
N VAL A 5 0.71 -22.38 -16.48
CA VAL A 5 -0.11 -21.33 -17.10
C VAL A 5 0.40 -21.09 -18.53
N LYS A 6 -0.43 -21.41 -19.54
CA LYS A 6 -0.16 -21.08 -20.96
C LYS A 6 -0.42 -19.59 -21.17
N SER A 7 0.66 -18.81 -21.08
CA SER A 7 0.71 -17.36 -21.35
C SER A 7 0.42 -17.05 -22.82
N LYS A 8 -0.83 -16.72 -23.16
CA LYS A 8 -1.16 -15.97 -24.40
C LYS A 8 -2.24 -14.89 -24.24
N GLU A 9 -2.90 -14.80 -23.10
CA GLU A 9 -3.75 -13.65 -22.75
C GLU A 9 -2.98 -12.82 -21.73
N ARG A 10 -2.87 -11.51 -21.95
CA ARG A 10 -2.19 -10.61 -21.00
C ARG A 10 -2.89 -10.79 -19.65
N LEU A 11 -2.14 -11.13 -18.62
CA LEU A 11 -2.59 -11.11 -17.21
C LEU A 11 -3.21 -9.77 -16.78
N GLY A 12 -3.15 -8.74 -17.63
CA GLY A 12 -3.68 -7.40 -17.41
C GLY A 12 -5.20 -7.26 -17.38
N ASP A 13 -5.99 -8.29 -17.76
CA ASP A 13 -7.46 -8.19 -17.77
C ASP A 13 -8.15 -9.19 -16.83
N VAL A 14 -7.39 -10.06 -16.17
CA VAL A 14 -7.95 -11.12 -15.31
C VAL A 14 -7.78 -10.76 -13.85
N ALA A 15 -8.87 -10.34 -13.21
CA ALA A 15 -8.89 -10.15 -11.76
C ALA A 15 -8.72 -11.52 -11.07
N VAL A 16 -7.66 -11.65 -10.26
CA VAL A 16 -7.39 -12.86 -9.47
C VAL A 16 -7.82 -12.60 -8.03
N LYS A 17 -8.89 -13.25 -7.58
CA LYS A 17 -9.35 -13.16 -6.18
C LYS A 17 -8.87 -14.35 -5.36
N LEU A 18 -8.26 -14.06 -4.21
CA LEU A 18 -7.83 -15.02 -3.19
C LEU A 18 -8.51 -14.63 -1.86
N GLY A 19 -9.66 -15.22 -1.58
CA GLY A 19 -10.44 -14.90 -0.38
C GLY A 19 -10.90 -13.44 -0.35
N LYS A 20 -10.49 -12.70 0.69
CA LYS A 20 -10.85 -11.29 0.90
C LYS A 20 -10.04 -10.31 0.04
N TYR A 21 -8.92 -10.74 -0.53
CA TYR A 21 -8.02 -9.88 -1.31
C TYR A 21 -7.92 -10.39 -2.73
N GLY A 22 -7.47 -9.53 -3.64
CA GLY A 22 -7.26 -9.93 -5.02
C GLY A 22 -6.37 -8.95 -5.76
N LEU A 23 -5.76 -9.45 -6.82
CA LEU A 23 -5.07 -8.65 -7.81
C LEU A 23 -6.12 -8.21 -8.83
N ILE A 24 -6.49 -6.93 -8.77
CA ILE A 24 -7.42 -6.33 -9.73
C ILE A 24 -6.59 -5.36 -10.58
N PRO A 25 -6.35 -5.70 -11.85
CA PRO A 25 -5.65 -4.78 -12.72
C PRO A 25 -6.54 -3.56 -12.98
N PHE A 26 -5.93 -2.37 -13.02
CA PHE A 26 -6.62 -1.18 -13.50
C PHE A 26 -6.92 -1.30 -14.98
N THR A 27 -8.12 -0.86 -15.37
CA THR A 27 -8.43 -0.51 -16.75
C THR A 27 -7.51 0.61 -17.23
N GLU A 28 -7.39 0.79 -18.55
CA GLU A 28 -6.58 1.88 -19.12
C GLU A 28 -7.06 3.26 -18.63
N LYS A 29 -8.37 3.44 -18.49
CA LYS A 29 -8.98 4.69 -18.00
C LYS A 29 -8.63 4.93 -16.53
N GLU A 30 -8.83 3.94 -15.66
CA GLU A 30 -8.48 4.06 -14.23
C GLU A 30 -7.00 4.31 -14.03
N ARG A 31 -6.15 3.64 -14.81
CA ARG A 31 -4.70 3.85 -14.79
C ARG A 31 -4.33 5.28 -15.16
N LYS A 32 -4.93 5.82 -16.22
CA LYS A 32 -4.68 7.20 -16.64
C LYS A 32 -5.11 8.19 -15.56
N THR A 33 -6.34 8.06 -15.05
CA THR A 33 -6.86 8.93 -13.99
C THR A 33 -6.03 8.84 -12.71
N PHE A 34 -5.63 7.63 -12.30
CA PHE A 34 -4.76 7.44 -11.15
C PHE A 34 -3.41 8.13 -11.34
N LEU A 35 -2.78 7.95 -12.51
CA LEU A 35 -1.47 8.57 -12.79
C LEU A 35 -1.56 10.09 -12.78
N GLU A 36 -2.60 10.67 -13.39
CA GLU A 36 -2.83 12.12 -13.37
C GLU A 36 -3.00 12.63 -11.93
N ASN A 37 -3.84 11.97 -11.13
CA ASN A 37 -4.06 12.35 -9.73
C ASN A 37 -2.78 12.20 -8.90
N TYR A 38 -2.01 11.15 -9.13
CA TYR A 38 -0.77 10.90 -8.39
C TYR A 38 0.33 11.91 -8.74
N GLN A 39 0.42 12.32 -10.02
CA GLN A 39 1.36 13.39 -10.40
C GLN A 39 0.96 14.73 -9.77
N THR A 40 -0.33 15.06 -9.73
CA THR A 40 -0.82 16.26 -9.04
C THR A 40 -0.47 16.20 -7.55
N PHE A 41 -0.77 15.08 -6.88
CA PHE A 41 -0.41 14.86 -5.48
C PHE A 41 1.09 15.08 -5.23
N LYS A 42 1.96 14.52 -6.08
CA LYS A 42 3.41 14.74 -5.96
C LYS A 42 3.82 16.18 -6.16
N ALA A 43 3.25 16.87 -7.14
CA ALA A 43 3.57 18.26 -7.43
C ALA A 43 3.18 19.17 -6.26
N GLU A 44 1.99 18.95 -5.67
CA GLU A 44 1.49 19.70 -4.52
C GLU A 44 2.34 19.49 -3.26
N ASN A 45 2.86 18.28 -3.07
CA ASN A 45 3.62 17.90 -1.88
C ASN A 45 5.14 17.86 -2.10
N LYS A 46 5.64 18.42 -3.21
CA LYS A 46 7.05 18.34 -3.63
C LYS A 46 8.04 18.82 -2.56
N ASN A 47 7.68 19.85 -1.81
CA ASN A 47 8.57 20.46 -0.81
C ASN A 47 8.86 19.55 0.39
N ILE A 48 8.11 18.45 0.55
CA ILE A 48 8.20 17.55 1.70
C ILE A 48 8.49 16.09 1.29
N GLU A 49 8.80 15.81 0.02
CA GLU A 49 8.88 14.46 -0.59
C GLU A 49 9.71 13.41 0.19
N ASN A 50 10.71 13.85 0.95
CA ASN A 50 11.61 12.98 1.73
C ASN A 50 11.34 12.98 3.24
N THR A 51 10.14 13.37 3.68
CA THR A 51 9.76 13.42 5.09
C THR A 51 8.86 12.25 5.47
N ALA A 52 8.84 11.88 6.75
CA ALA A 52 7.89 10.92 7.30
C ALA A 52 6.44 11.37 7.04
N HIS A 53 6.17 12.68 7.14
CA HIS A 53 4.87 13.26 6.86
C HIS A 53 4.42 13.03 5.39
N TYR A 54 5.30 13.27 4.42
CA TYR A 54 4.98 12.97 3.02
C TYR A 54 4.68 11.48 2.81
N LYS A 55 5.46 10.58 3.41
CA LYS A 55 5.21 9.14 3.31
C LYS A 55 3.89 8.72 3.93
N LEU A 56 3.46 9.37 5.00
CA LEU A 56 2.14 9.18 5.58
C LEU A 56 1.02 9.66 4.63
N LEU A 57 1.19 10.82 4.00
CA LEU A 57 0.24 11.32 2.99
C LEU A 57 0.17 10.39 1.77
N GLU A 58 1.32 9.92 1.29
CA GLU A 58 1.44 8.99 0.17
C GLU A 58 0.76 7.64 0.50
N ALA A 59 0.90 7.16 1.74
CA ALA A 59 0.20 5.97 2.22
C ALA A 59 -1.33 6.14 2.17
N ASN A 60 -1.84 7.28 2.68
CA ASN A 60 -3.26 7.58 2.67
C ASN A 60 -3.79 7.67 1.23
N PHE A 61 -3.05 8.31 0.32
CA PHE A 61 -3.40 8.39 -1.10
C PHE A 61 -3.55 6.98 -1.72
N PHE A 62 -2.61 6.07 -1.45
CA PHE A 62 -2.72 4.70 -1.93
C PHE A 62 -3.86 3.91 -1.27
N GLU A 63 -4.12 4.14 0.03
CA GLU A 63 -5.24 3.52 0.77
C GLU A 63 -6.58 3.89 0.13
N GLU A 64 -6.80 5.19 -0.15
CA GLU A 64 -8.01 5.70 -0.81
C GLU A 64 -8.21 5.11 -2.22
N ASN A 65 -7.10 4.84 -2.92
CA ASN A 65 -7.09 4.20 -4.24
C ASN A 65 -7.08 2.66 -4.18
N LYS A 66 -7.25 2.06 -3.00
CA LYS A 66 -7.30 0.60 -2.77
C LYS A 66 -6.01 -0.14 -3.17
N LEU A 67 -4.89 0.57 -3.25
CA LEU A 67 -3.56 0.02 -3.51
C LEU A 67 -2.90 -0.37 -2.19
N LEU A 68 -3.41 -1.42 -1.56
CA LEU A 68 -3.07 -1.77 -0.18
C LEU A 68 -1.59 -2.12 0.04
N LEU A 69 -0.91 -2.69 -0.98
CA LEU A 69 0.52 -3.00 -0.89
C LEU A 69 1.38 -1.72 -0.94
N ASP A 70 1.03 -0.79 -1.82
CA ASP A 70 1.71 0.50 -1.93
C ASP A 70 1.46 1.33 -0.66
N ALA A 71 0.22 1.33 -0.15
CA ALA A 71 -0.13 1.96 1.12
C ALA A 71 0.69 1.40 2.29
N LEU A 72 0.77 0.07 2.41
CA LEU A 72 1.58 -0.59 3.45
C LEU A 72 3.05 -0.16 3.38
N THR A 73 3.63 -0.20 2.18
CA THR A 73 5.03 0.17 1.94
C THR A 73 5.30 1.63 2.32
N ALA A 74 4.37 2.53 2.01
CA ALA A 74 4.47 3.94 2.36
C ALA A 74 4.32 4.17 3.89
N TYR A 75 3.39 3.48 4.57
CA TYR A 75 3.30 3.51 6.03
C TYR A 75 4.59 3.04 6.72
N GLU A 76 5.16 1.91 6.28
CA GLU A 76 6.45 1.42 6.79
C GLU A 76 7.59 2.41 6.55
N SER A 77 7.57 3.08 5.39
CA SER A 77 8.56 4.12 5.07
C SER A 77 8.40 5.34 5.97
N ALA A 78 7.17 5.74 6.30
CA ALA A 78 6.89 6.83 7.22
C ALA A 78 7.44 6.51 8.62
N VAL A 79 7.20 5.31 9.13
CA VAL A 79 7.77 4.84 10.41
C VAL A 79 9.30 4.92 10.41
N LYS A 80 9.96 4.41 9.37
CA LYS A 80 11.43 4.44 9.26
C LYS A 80 12.01 5.85 9.24
N LEU A 81 11.33 6.81 8.60
CA LEU A 81 11.77 8.21 8.53
C LEU A 81 11.41 9.05 9.76
N SER A 82 10.51 8.55 10.60
CA SER A 82 9.91 9.33 11.69
C SER A 82 10.80 9.50 12.93
N ASN A 83 12.01 8.93 12.95
CA ASN A 83 12.90 8.94 14.11
C ASN A 83 12.22 8.46 15.42
N ASN A 84 11.39 7.41 15.33
CA ASN A 84 10.62 6.82 16.43
C ASN A 84 9.48 7.71 16.99
N GLU A 85 8.92 8.61 16.19
CA GLU A 85 7.67 9.28 16.55
C GLU A 85 6.49 8.29 16.52
N GLU A 86 5.90 8.05 17.69
CA GLU A 86 4.86 7.02 17.90
C GLU A 86 3.64 7.15 16.97
N ILE A 87 3.32 8.37 16.53
CA ILE A 87 2.15 8.63 15.67
C ILE A 87 2.18 7.81 14.36
N TYR A 88 3.37 7.58 13.79
CA TYR A 88 3.50 6.82 12.54
C TYR A 88 3.33 5.32 12.76
N ASP A 89 3.83 4.81 13.90
CA ASP A 89 3.59 3.42 14.31
C ASP A 89 2.11 3.15 14.56
N VAL A 90 1.42 4.10 15.22
CA VAL A 90 -0.02 4.02 15.44
C VAL A 90 -0.78 4.03 14.12
N ALA A 91 -0.40 4.89 13.17
CA ALA A 91 -1.03 4.92 11.84
C ALA A 91 -0.89 3.57 11.11
N LEU A 92 0.32 2.99 11.08
CA LEU A 92 0.57 1.67 10.49
C LEU A 92 -0.24 0.56 11.19
N LYS A 93 -0.29 0.57 12.52
CA LYS A 93 -1.10 -0.40 13.31
C LYS A 93 -2.59 -0.27 12.99
N GLN A 94 -3.09 0.94 12.87
CA GLN A 94 -4.50 1.15 12.53
C GLN A 94 -4.81 0.68 11.11
N PHE A 95 -3.94 0.97 10.13
CA PHE A 95 -4.08 0.47 8.76
C PHE A 95 -4.13 -1.06 8.72
N THR A 96 -3.16 -1.72 9.36
CA THR A 96 -3.08 -3.20 9.41
C THR A 96 -4.29 -3.83 10.07
N ILE A 97 -4.83 -3.23 11.14
CA ILE A 97 -6.08 -3.67 11.77
C ILE A 97 -7.28 -3.48 10.83
N ARG A 98 -7.45 -2.28 10.23
CA ARG A 98 -8.58 -1.96 9.34
C ARG A 98 -8.68 -2.94 8.18
N PHE A 99 -7.56 -3.22 7.54
CA PHE A 99 -7.53 -4.13 6.40
C PHE A 99 -7.23 -5.57 6.78
N ASN A 100 -7.09 -5.90 8.07
CA ASN A 100 -6.68 -7.22 8.55
C ASN A 100 -5.42 -7.75 7.82
N ILE A 101 -4.51 -6.83 7.49
CA ILE A 101 -3.22 -7.09 6.88
C ILE A 101 -2.24 -7.27 8.03
N GLY A 102 -1.75 -8.49 8.25
CA GLY A 102 -0.77 -8.76 9.29
C GLY A 102 -1.38 -8.92 10.70
N ARG A 103 -2.11 -10.02 10.93
CA ARG A 103 -2.14 -10.63 12.27
C ARG A 103 -0.73 -11.10 12.62
N VAL A 104 0.11 -10.19 13.09
CA VAL A 104 1.45 -10.49 13.60
C VAL A 104 1.29 -10.96 15.04
N GLU A 105 0.82 -12.18 15.25
CA GLU A 105 0.89 -12.88 16.55
C GLU A 105 2.35 -13.14 17.00
N HIS A 106 3.34 -12.72 16.21
CA HIS A 106 4.76 -13.03 16.43
C HIS A 106 5.51 -11.98 17.24
N LEU A 107 4.91 -10.82 17.57
CA LEU A 107 5.57 -9.79 18.39
C LEU A 107 5.37 -9.97 19.91
N LYS A 108 4.72 -11.07 20.34
CA LYS A 108 4.58 -11.44 21.76
C LYS A 108 5.64 -12.43 22.28
N LYS A 109 6.72 -12.71 21.55
CA LYS A 109 7.80 -13.61 22.00
C LYS A 109 9.15 -12.92 22.23
N ALA A 110 9.14 -11.71 22.78
CA ALA A 110 10.36 -11.04 23.25
C ALA A 110 10.15 -10.33 24.60
N VAL A 111 9.27 -10.87 25.44
CA VAL A 111 9.18 -10.55 26.87
C VAL A 111 8.88 -11.86 27.60
N ASP A 112 9.92 -12.67 27.77
CA ASP A 112 10.06 -13.64 28.86
C ASP A 112 11.47 -13.44 29.43
#